data_AF-C5MKF1-F1
#
_entry.id   AF-C5MKF1-F1
#
_cell.length_a   1.000
_cell.length_b   1.000
_cell.length_c   1.000
_cell.angle_alpha   90.00
_cell.angle_beta   90.00
_cell.angle_gamma   90.00
#
_symmetry.space_group_name_H-M   'P 1'
#
loop_
_entity.id
_entity.type
_entity.pdbx_description
1 polymer ?
#
loop_
_entity_poly.entity_id
_entity_poly.type
_entity_poly.pdbx_seq_one_letter_code
_entity_poly.pdbx_strand_id
1 'polypeptide(L)' 'NDIQFDYKKISLFDGYQYGEEFGKVNPLRKVPAMKDGDFCLAESIAIMMYLAEKFHTPD' A
#
# COMPACT_ATOMS: atom_id res chain seq x y z
N ASN A 1 2.34 16.57 1.12
CA ASN A 1 3.21 15.97 0.08
C ASN A 1 2.58 15.92 -1.30
N ASP A 2 1.24 16.04 -1.46
CA ASP A 2 0.56 16.12 -2.78
C ASP A 2 0.90 14.99 -3.77
N ILE A 3 1.41 13.88 -3.25
CA ILE A 3 1.73 12.67 -4.00
C ILE A 3 0.42 12.14 -4.57
N GLN A 4 0.36 11.99 -5.89
CA GLN A 4 -0.81 11.44 -6.57
C GLN A 4 -0.87 9.93 -6.33
N PHE A 5 -2.03 9.42 -5.92
CA PHE A 5 -2.28 7.99 -5.76
C PHE A 5 -3.72 7.63 -6.08
N ASP A 6 -3.94 6.40 -6.50
CA ASP A 6 -5.27 5.82 -6.68
C ASP A 6 -5.71 5.15 -5.37
N TYR A 7 -6.66 5.78 -4.68
CA TYR A 7 -7.17 5.26 -3.42
C TYR A 7 -8.10 4.05 -3.65
N LYS A 8 -7.69 2.89 -3.17
CA LYS A 8 -8.53 1.68 -3.14
C LYS A 8 -9.07 1.44 -1.74
N LYS A 9 -10.36 1.72 -1.54
CA LYS A 9 -11.07 1.38 -0.31
C LYS A 9 -11.27 -0.14 -0.23
N ILE A 10 -10.89 -0.74 0.88
CA ILE A 10 -11.09 -2.17 1.16
C ILE A 10 -11.88 -2.29 2.47
N SER A 11 -13.02 -2.98 2.40
CA SER A 11 -13.81 -3.30 3.58
C SER A 11 -13.21 -4.52 4.29
N LEU A 12 -12.75 -4.31 5.52
CA LEU A 12 -12.22 -5.38 6.35
C LEU A 12 -13.32 -6.27 6.93
N PHE A 13 -14.50 -5.69 7.18
CA PHE A 13 -15.68 -6.41 7.67
C PHE A 13 -16.20 -7.41 6.65
N ASP A 14 -16.19 -7.05 5.37
CA ASP A 14 -16.59 -7.93 4.27
C ASP A 14 -15.45 -8.89 3.86
N GLY A 15 -14.27 -8.76 4.46
CA GLY A 15 -13.13 -9.65 4.22
C GLY A 15 -12.45 -9.48 2.86
N TYR A 16 -12.61 -8.34 2.17
CA TYR A 16 -12.06 -8.13 0.83
C TYR A 16 -10.53 -8.23 0.74
N GLN A 17 -9.80 -8.03 1.85
CA GLN A 17 -8.35 -8.28 1.93
C GLN A 17 -7.99 -9.76 1.69
N TYR A 18 -8.94 -10.68 1.88
CA TYR A 18 -8.78 -12.10 1.55
C TYR A 18 -9.11 -12.43 0.08
N GLY A 19 -9.42 -11.44 -0.76
CA GLY A 19 -9.49 -11.61 -2.21
C GLY A 19 -8.10 -11.82 -2.84
N GLU A 20 -8.05 -12.52 -3.98
CA GLU A 20 -6.78 -12.75 -4.71
C GLU A 20 -6.11 -11.45 -5.15
N GLU A 21 -6.89 -10.47 -5.59
CA GLU A 21 -6.37 -9.19 -6.07
C GLU A 21 -5.56 -8.47 -4.98
N PHE A 22 -6.02 -8.46 -3.73
CA PHE A 22 -5.24 -7.89 -2.63
C PHE A 22 -4.07 -8.80 -2.23
N GLY A 23 -4.26 -10.12 -2.26
CA GLY A 23 -3.22 -11.10 -1.96
C GLY A 23 -1.99 -11.01 -2.88
N LYS A 24 -2.20 -10.61 -4.15
CA LYS A 24 -1.10 -10.33 -5.10
C LYS A 24 -0.25 -9.13 -4.69
N VAL A 25 -0.83 -8.15 -3.97
CA VAL A 25 -0.11 -6.97 -3.46
C VAL A 25 0.54 -7.28 -2.11
N ASN A 26 -0.20 -7.92 -1.21
CA ASN A 26 0.30 -8.35 0.10
C ASN A 26 -0.14 -9.79 0.40
N PRO A 27 0.77 -10.79 0.30
CA PRO A 27 0.46 -12.18 0.63
C PRO A 27 -0.03 -12.40 2.06
N LEU A 28 0.33 -11.52 3.01
CA LEU A 28 -0.16 -11.55 4.39
C LEU A 28 -1.60 -11.04 4.54
N ARG A 29 -2.15 -10.44 3.48
CA ARG A 29 -3.55 -9.97 3.41
C ARG A 29 -3.91 -9.01 4.54
N LYS A 30 -2.95 -8.15 4.90
CA LYS A 30 -3.12 -7.07 5.89
C LYS A 30 -3.03 -5.70 5.22
N VAL A 31 -3.78 -4.74 5.75
CA VAL A 31 -3.69 -3.33 5.37
C VAL A 31 -2.79 -2.57 6.38
N PRO A 32 -2.12 -1.47 5.96
CA PRO A 32 -2.04 -0.94 4.60
C PRO A 32 -1.06 -1.73 3.71
N ALA A 33 -1.26 -1.62 2.40
CA ALA A 33 -0.34 -2.09 1.36
C ALA A 33 -0.39 -1.10 0.18
N MET A 34 0.72 -0.97 -0.55
CA MET A 34 0.83 -0.11 -1.74
C MET A 34 1.38 -0.88 -2.93
N LYS A 35 1.06 -0.39 -4.13
CA LYS A 35 1.62 -0.84 -5.40
C LYS A 35 2.10 0.37 -6.19
N ASP A 36 3.30 0.27 -6.73
CA ASP A 36 3.97 1.31 -7.52
C ASP A 36 4.56 0.67 -8.78
N GLY A 37 3.82 0.73 -9.89
CA GLY A 37 4.11 -0.11 -11.06
C GLY A 37 4.02 -1.59 -10.70
N ASP A 38 5.09 -2.34 -10.91
CA ASP A 38 5.18 -3.77 -10.54
C ASP A 38 5.69 -4.01 -9.11
N PHE A 39 6.14 -2.96 -8.43
CA PHE A 39 6.63 -3.04 -7.06
C PHE A 39 5.47 -3.02 -6.07
N CYS A 40 5.45 -3.97 -5.15
CA CYS A 40 4.46 -4.04 -4.07
C CYS A 40 5.16 -3.96 -2.72
N LEU A 41 4.56 -3.21 -1.79
CA LEU A 41 5.12 -2.99 -0.46
C LEU A 41 4.00 -3.02 0.59
N ALA A 42 4.25 -3.73 1.68
CA ALA A 42 3.43 -3.77 2.88
C ALA A 42 4.22 -3.24 4.08
N GLU A 43 3.56 -3.11 5.24
CA GLU A 43 4.06 -2.45 6.46
C GLU A 43 4.05 -0.92 6.38
N SER A 44 3.30 -0.28 7.27
CA SER A 44 3.03 1.17 7.22
C SER A 44 4.31 2.01 7.33
N ILE A 45 5.25 1.62 8.18
CA ILE A 45 6.53 2.33 8.36
C ILE A 45 7.38 2.22 7.09
N ALA A 46 7.48 1.03 6.50
CA ALA A 46 8.24 0.82 5.27
C ALA A 46 7.64 1.62 4.10
N ILE A 47 6.31 1.66 3.99
CA ILE A 47 5.60 2.49 3.01
C ILE A 47 5.93 3.98 3.19
N MET A 48 5.86 4.48 4.42
CA MET A 48 6.18 5.88 4.72
C MET A 48 7.62 6.23 4.37
N MET A 49 8.58 5.38 4.75
CA MET A 49 10.00 5.56 4.43
C MET A 49 10.23 5.54 2.91
N TYR A 50 9.65 4.57 2.20
CA TYR A 50 9.73 4.48 0.75
C TYR A 50 9.22 5.75 0.06
N LEU A 51 8.07 6.28 0.50
CA LEU A 51 7.50 7.49 -0.08
C LEU A 51 8.34 8.73 0.25
N ALA A 52 8.87 8.84 1.47
CA ALA A 52 9.75 9.93 1.87
C ALA A 52 11.02 9.96 1.01
N GLU A 53 11.68 8.81 0.84
CA GLU A 53 12.87 8.66 0.00
C GLU A 53 12.56 8.92 -1.49
N LYS A 54 11.51 8.29 -2.03
CA LYS A 54 11.17 8.40 -3.47
C LYS A 54 10.80 9.82 -3.89
N PHE A 55 10.08 10.55 -3.05
CA PHE A 55 9.60 11.89 -3.35
C PHE A 55 10.46 13.00 -2.73
N HIS A 56 11.59 12.65 -2.10
CA HIS A 56 12.50 13.59 -1.43
C HIS A 56 11.74 14.53 -0.48
N THR A 57 10.82 13.95 0.30
CA THR A 57 10.03 14.73 1.25
C THR A 57 10.97 15.20 2.37
N PRO A 58 10.96 16.50 2.73
CA PRO A 58 11.75 16.99 3.86
C PRO A 58 11.26 16.36 5.18
N ASP A 59 12.18 16.19 6.13
CA ASP A 59 11.89 15.75 7.50
C ASP A 59 10.94 16.70 8.24
#